data_AF-F4WCS3-F1
#
_entry.id   AF-F4WCS3-F1
#
_cell.length_a   1.000
_cell.length_b   1.000
_cell.length_c   1.000
_cell.angle_alpha   90.00
_cell.angle_beta   90.00
_cell.angle_gamma   90.00
#
_symmetry.space_group_name_H-M   'P 1'
#
loop_
_entity.id
_entity.type
_entity.pdbx_description
1 polymer ?
#
loop_
_entity_poly.entity_id
_entity_poly.type
_entity_poly.pdbx_seq_one_letter_code
_entity_poly.pdbx_strand_id
1 'polypeptide(L)'
;VIFLYDNARPHVAKVVKKYLETLKWDVLPHPPYSPNIAPSDYWLFRRMQHDLASHFSNIGSPPKTSHFFEMEFENCLRDGKK
;
A
#
# COMPACT_ATOMS: atom_id res chain seq x y z
N VAL A 1 -0.17 -14.91 8.53
CA VAL A 1 -0.45 -13.59 7.90
C VAL A 1 0.08 -13.66 6.48
N ILE A 2 -0.71 -13.25 5.50
CA ILE A 2 -0.27 -13.20 4.11
C ILE A 2 0.24 -11.79 3.83
N PHE A 3 1.49 -11.66 3.39
CA PHE A 3 2.16 -10.39 3.16
C PHE A 3 2.51 -10.23 1.68
N LEU A 4 2.05 -9.14 1.06
CA LEU A 4 2.31 -8.80 -0.33
C LEU A 4 3.14 -7.52 -0.37
N TYR A 5 4.30 -7.57 -1.03
CA TYR A 5 5.18 -6.43 -1.24
C TYR A 5 5.96 -6.62 -2.55
N ASP A 6 6.56 -5.54 -3.05
CA ASP A 6 7.27 -5.53 -4.33
C ASP A 6 8.72 -6.08 -4.22
N ASN A 7 9.33 -6.41 -5.36
CA ASN A 7 10.70 -6.95 -5.38
C ASN A 7 11.79 -5.87 -5.28
N ALA A 8 11.51 -4.73 -4.64
CA ALA A 8 12.53 -3.70 -4.44
C ALA A 8 13.75 -4.28 -3.70
N ARG A 9 14.94 -3.80 -4.05
CA ARG A 9 16.22 -4.30 -3.50
C ARG A 9 16.26 -4.39 -1.97
N PRO A 10 15.72 -3.41 -1.20
CA PRO A 10 15.67 -3.52 0.25
C PRO A 10 14.77 -4.65 0.74
N HIS A 11 13.67 -4.94 0.05
CA HIS A 11 12.69 -5.92 0.49
C HIS A 11 13.12 -7.37 0.22
N VAL A 12 13.91 -7.59 -0.84
CA VAL A 12 14.49 -8.91 -1.13
C VAL A 12 15.78 -9.21 -0.34
N ALA A 13 16.24 -8.26 0.48
CA ALA A 13 17.44 -8.41 1.29
C ALA A 13 17.30 -9.58 2.28
N LYS A 14 18.42 -10.27 2.54
CA LYS A 14 18.46 -11.45 3.44
C LYS A 14 17.95 -11.14 4.85
N VAL A 15 18.22 -9.92 5.34
CA VAL A 15 17.79 -9.47 6.66
C VAL A 15 16.26 -9.41 6.76
N VAL A 16 15.61 -8.85 5.74
CA VAL A 16 14.14 -8.75 5.68
C VAL A 16 13.51 -10.14 5.58
N LYS A 17 14.06 -11.02 4.74
CA LYS A 17 13.56 -12.41 4.63
C LYS A 17 13.63 -13.16 5.95
N LYS A 18 14.77 -13.12 6.66
CA LYS A 18 14.92 -13.73 7.98
C LYS A 18 13.93 -13.17 9.01
N TYR A 19 13.67 -11.87 8.96
CA TYR A 19 12.69 -11.25 9.86
C TYR A 19 11.27 -11.75 9.57
N LEU A 20 10.87 -11.81 8.30
CA LEU A 20 9.56 -12.34 7.89
C LEU A 20 9.38 -13.83 8.23
N GLU A 21 10.44 -14.63 8.10
CA GLU A 21 10.48 -16.03 8.55
C GLU A 21 10.27 -16.14 10.08
N THR A 22 10.91 -15.26 10.85
CA THR A 22 10.75 -15.21 12.32
C THR A 22 9.31 -14.88 12.72
N LEU A 23 8.66 -13.99 11.96
CA LEU A 23 7.25 -13.63 12.13
C LEU A 23 6.29 -14.72 11.64
N LYS A 24 6.78 -15.74 10.91
CA LYS A 24 5.97 -16.79 10.24
C LYS A 24 4.91 -16.19 9.31
N TRP A 25 5.31 -15.20 8.53
CA TRP A 25 4.45 -14.58 7.52
C TRP A 25 4.67 -15.23 6.15
N ASP A 26 3.56 -15.55 5.49
CA ASP A 26 3.58 -16.11 4.14
C ASP A 26 3.70 -14.96 3.14
N VAL A 27 4.82 -14.90 2.44
CA VAL A 27 5.08 -13.86 1.43
C VAL A 27 4.50 -14.31 0.09
N LEU A 28 3.63 -13.48 -0.48
CA LEU A 28 3.12 -13.73 -1.83
C LEU A 28 4.15 -13.34 -2.89
N PRO A 29 4.28 -14.12 -3.98
CA PRO A 29 5.14 -13.75 -5.09
C PRO A 29 4.56 -12.52 -5.80
N HIS A 30 5.36 -11.47 -5.91
CA HIS A 30 5.02 -10.30 -6.71
C HIS A 30 5.85 -10.32 -8.01
N PRO A 31 5.24 -10.25 -9.20
CA PRO A 31 6.00 -10.18 -10.43
C PRO A 31 6.65 -8.80 -10.63
N PRO A 32 7.79 -8.69 -11.34
CA PRO A 32 8.41 -7.41 -11.64
C PRO A 32 7.46 -6.46 -12.37
N TYR A 33 7.53 -5.16 -12.06
CA TYR A 33 6.80 -4.08 -12.74
C TYR A 33 5.29 -4.31 -12.85
N SER A 34 4.66 -4.83 -11.79
CA SER A 34 3.23 -5.18 -11.79
C SER A 34 2.40 -4.34 -10.80
N PRO A 35 2.33 -3.01 -11.00
CA PRO A 35 1.59 -2.11 -10.10
C PRO A 35 0.07 -2.39 -10.10
N ASN A 36 -0.45 -3.05 -11.13
CA ASN A 36 -1.85 -3.50 -11.19
C ASN A 36 -2.17 -4.64 -10.22
N ILE A 37 -1.15 -5.33 -9.68
CA ILE A 37 -1.31 -6.46 -8.76
C ILE A 37 -1.17 -6.00 -7.31
N ALA A 38 -0.50 -4.87 -7.07
CA ALA A 38 -0.36 -4.29 -5.73
C ALA A 38 -1.63 -3.47 -5.38
N PRO A 39 -2.41 -3.87 -4.36
CA PRO A 39 -3.62 -3.13 -3.97
C PRO A 39 -3.30 -1.70 -3.52
N SER A 40 -2.10 -1.49 -2.95
CA SER A 40 -1.59 -0.17 -2.59
C SER A 40 -1.48 0.75 -3.81
N ASP A 41 -0.92 0.25 -4.92
CA ASP A 41 -0.63 1.06 -6.11
C ASP A 41 -1.88 1.26 -6.96
N TYR A 42 -2.67 0.21 -7.16
CA TYR A 42 -3.87 0.27 -7.99
C TYR A 42 -4.95 1.16 -7.37
N TRP A 43 -5.18 1.04 -6.06
CA TRP A 43 -6.35 1.59 -5.39
C TRP A 43 -5.99 2.71 -4.40
N LEU A 44 -5.17 2.43 -3.38
CA LEU A 44 -4.89 3.37 -2.29
C LEU A 44 -4.15 4.63 -2.77
N PHE A 45 -3.01 4.46 -3.47
CA PHE A 45 -2.20 5.58 -3.96
C PHE A 45 -2.94 6.39 -5.02
N ARG A 46 -3.71 5.74 -5.89
CA ARG A 46 -4.55 6.42 -6.88
C ARG A 46 -5.61 7.31 -6.22
N ARG A 47 -6.26 6.81 -5.17
CA ARG A 47 -7.27 7.55 -4.41
C ARG A 47 -6.65 8.72 -3.64
N MET A 48 -5.50 8.49 -3.01
CA MET A 48 -4.74 9.56 -2.34
C MET A 48 -4.29 10.65 -3.31
N GLN A 49 -3.84 10.30 -4.51
CA GLN A 49 -3.44 11.29 -5.52
C GLN A 49 -4.61 12.17 -5.93
N HIS A 50 -5.80 11.61 -6.12
CA HIS A 50 -7.00 12.37 -6.46
C HIS A 50 -7.37 13.39 -5.38
N ASP A 51 -7.34 12.95 -4.12
CA ASP A 51 -7.73 13.80 -2.99
C ASP A 51 -6.68 14.84 -2.67
N LEU A 52 -5.41 14.47 -2.78
CA LEU A 52 -4.29 15.39 -2.63
C LEU A 52 -4.27 16.45 -3.75
N ALA A 53 -4.56 16.07 -4.99
CA ALA A 53 -4.70 17.01 -6.10
C ALA A 53 -5.88 17.97 -5.89
N SER A 54 -7.01 17.47 -5.40
CA SER A 54 -8.19 18.28 -5.04
C SER A 54 -7.92 19.23 -3.87
N HIS A 55 -6.98 18.88 -3.00
CA HIS A 55 -6.60 19.69 -1.85
C HIS A 55 -5.56 20.75 -2.23
N PHE A 56 -4.59 20.45 -3.11
CA PHE A 56 -3.62 21.44 -3.57
C PHE A 56 -4.23 22.53 -4.46
N SER A 57 -5.37 22.28 -5.11
CA SER A 57 -6.14 23.34 -5.78
C SER A 57 -6.84 24.29 -4.81
N ASN A 58 -6.96 23.93 -3.53
CA ASN A 58 -7.51 24.74 -2.45
C ASN A 58 -6.39 25.14 -1.46
N ILE A 59 -5.61 26.17 -1.83
CA ILE A 59 -4.38 26.63 -1.15
C ILE A 59 -4.68 27.26 0.24
N GLY A 60 -5.18 26.49 1.21
CA GLY A 60 -5.49 27.05 2.53
C GLY A 60 -5.77 26.06 3.67
N SER A 61 -6.12 24.80 3.38
CA SER A 61 -6.25 23.78 4.43
C SER A 61 -4.98 22.94 4.54
N PRO A 62 -4.60 22.43 5.73
CA PRO A 62 -3.62 21.36 5.85
C PRO A 62 -4.28 20.01 5.47
N PRO A 63 -3.57 19.12 4.76
CA PRO A 63 -4.18 17.89 4.30
C PRO A 63 -4.50 17.00 5.51
N LYS A 64 -5.76 16.55 5.61
CA LYS A 64 -6.23 15.60 6.64
C LYS A 64 -5.74 14.18 6.32
N THR A 65 -4.43 14.03 6.10
CA THR A 65 -3.80 12.84 5.53
C THR A 65 -3.97 11.59 6.39
N SER A 66 -3.88 11.72 7.72
CA SER A 66 -3.92 10.57 8.63
C SER A 66 -5.29 9.90 8.68
N HIS A 67 -6.35 10.67 8.87
CA HIS A 67 -7.72 10.13 8.92
C HIS A 67 -8.18 9.56 7.57
N PHE A 68 -7.71 10.16 6.48
CA PHE A 68 -7.94 9.66 5.13
C PHE A 68 -7.28 8.29 4.91
N PHE A 69 -6.03 8.14 5.36
CA PHE A 69 -5.26 6.91 5.19
C PHE A 69 -5.93 5.72 5.88
N GLU A 70 -6.39 5.89 7.12
CA GLU A 70 -7.04 4.81 7.88
C GLU A 70 -8.40 4.42 7.30
N MET A 71 -9.25 5.37 6.92
CA MET A 71 -10.54 5.05 6.30
C MET A 71 -10.38 4.35 4.95
N GLU A 72 -9.52 4.86 4.08
CA GLU A 72 -9.36 4.24 2.75
C GLU A 72 -8.61 2.90 2.83
N PHE A 73 -7.61 2.74 3.70
CA PHE A 73 -6.96 1.44 3.91
C PHE A 73 -7.97 0.35 4.30
N GLU A 74 -8.87 0.66 5.23
CA GLU A 74 -9.93 -0.26 5.66
C GLU A 74 -10.99 -0.52 4.57
N ASN A 75 -11.27 0.47 3.73
CA ASN A 75 -12.15 0.31 2.56
C ASN A 75 -11.52 -0.60 1.50
N CYS A 76 -10.23 -0.45 1.22
CA CYS A 76 -9.47 -1.31 0.30
C CYS A 76 -9.56 -2.78 0.72
N LEU A 77 -9.41 -3.05 2.03
CA LEU A 77 -9.50 -4.40 2.58
C LEU A 77 -10.93 -4.97 2.53
N ARG A 78 -11.95 -4.12 2.63
CA ARG A 78 -13.37 -4.52 2.55
C ARG A 78 -13.81 -4.87 1.13
N ASP A 79 -13.40 -4.10 0.12
CA ASP A 79 -13.80 -4.38 -1.26
C ASP A 79 -13.05 -5.58 -1.88
N GLY A 80 -11.84 -5.89 -1.39
CA GLY A 80 -11.10 -7.10 -1.78
C GLY A 80 -11.66 -8.41 -1.20
N LYS A 81 -12.73 -8.38 -0.41
CA LYS A 81 -13.42 -9.56 0.17
C LYS A 81 -14.71 -9.97 -0.57
N LYS A 82 -14.97 -9.45 -1.76
CA LYS A 82 -16.07 -9.89 -2.63
C LYS A 82 -15.62 -10.96 -3.61
#